data_AF-A0AA90UDT2-F1
#
_entry.id   AF-A0AA90UDT2-F1
#
_cell.length_a   1.000
_cell.length_b   1.000
_cell.length_c   1.000
_cell.angle_alpha   90.00
_cell.angle_beta   90.00
_cell.angle_gamma   90.00
#
_symmetry.space_group_name_H-M   'P 1'
#
loop_
_entity.id
_entity.type
_entity.pdbx_description
1 polymer ?
#
loop_
_entity_poly.entity_id
_entity_poly.type
_entity_poly.pdbx_seq_one_letter_code
_entity_poly.pdbx_strand_id
1 'polypeptide(L)'
;MKENRKEPKVVICPGAIYNGYVEHQNIFGVMNVYPSGGGEAGQKSQSMAHVGQIGKPSHKGRNSEHLFALDDACYLKDEVETRKQVSLFCRFLKQNRMQGEPISAKVDSPLNIAIFSFVRHWKKLGVIPPKRVVGVSTIFRFLSEDCRISNYATGKSFYNAFNGREPKPDADIERKVDAFFEENRFND
;
A
#
# COMPACT_ATOMS: atom_id res chain seq x y z
N MET A 1 9.15 59.47 -13.45
CA MET A 1 9.93 59.21 -12.22
C MET A 1 9.33 58.01 -11.49
N LYS A 2 10.09 56.91 -11.45
CA LYS A 2 10.05 55.70 -10.58
C LYS A 2 8.72 55.00 -10.28
N GLU A 3 8.40 54.00 -11.12
CA GLU A 3 7.51 52.88 -10.80
C GLU A 3 8.26 51.90 -9.85
N ASN A 4 7.74 51.69 -8.64
CA ASN A 4 8.30 50.73 -7.68
C ASN A 4 7.82 49.31 -8.02
N ARG A 5 8.60 48.57 -8.82
CA ARG A 5 8.41 47.11 -8.95
C ARG A 5 8.80 46.44 -7.62
N LYS A 6 7.82 45.83 -6.94
CA LYS A 6 8.09 44.86 -5.87
C LYS A 6 8.48 43.54 -6.53
N GLU A 7 9.76 43.17 -6.41
CA GLU A 7 10.22 41.84 -6.81
C GLU A 7 9.57 40.76 -5.90
N PRO A 8 9.14 39.62 -6.46
CA PRO A 8 8.65 38.51 -5.66
C PRO A 8 9.80 37.92 -4.84
N LYS A 9 9.73 38.04 -3.52
CA LYS A 9 10.65 37.35 -2.61
C LYS A 9 10.34 35.85 -2.65
N VAL A 10 11.16 35.09 -3.35
CA VAL A 10 11.15 33.63 -3.27
C VAL A 10 11.73 33.24 -1.92
N VAL A 11 10.88 32.69 -1.05
CA VAL A 11 11.33 32.03 0.19
C VAL A 11 11.64 30.57 -0.16
N ILE A 12 12.93 30.23 -0.28
CA ILE A 12 13.38 28.85 -0.47
C ILE A 12 13.51 28.22 0.92
N CYS A 13 12.64 27.27 1.23
CA CYS A 13 12.75 26.46 2.44
C CYS A 13 13.94 25.49 2.30
N PRO A 14 14.94 25.50 3.19
CA PRO A 14 15.99 24.50 3.18
C PRO A 14 15.40 23.12 3.54
N GLY A 15 15.49 22.15 2.62
CA GLY A 15 15.11 20.75 2.87
C GLY A 15 14.26 20.04 1.80
N ALA A 16 13.85 20.71 0.71
CA ALA A 16 13.09 20.05 -0.35
C ALA A 16 14.01 19.31 -1.34
N ILE A 17 13.94 17.97 -1.37
CA ILE A 17 14.46 17.15 -2.47
C ILE A 17 13.37 17.04 -3.53
N TYR A 18 13.57 17.68 -4.68
CA TYR A 18 12.66 17.54 -5.83
C TYR A 18 13.11 16.36 -6.68
N ASN A 19 12.39 15.23 -6.59
CA ASN A 19 12.46 14.21 -7.62
C ASN A 19 11.74 14.74 -8.86
N GLY A 20 12.52 15.07 -9.90
CA GLY A 20 12.00 15.50 -11.18
C GLY A 20 11.36 14.34 -11.92
N TYR A 21 10.04 14.21 -11.80
CA TYR A 21 9.11 13.69 -12.82
C TYR A 21 7.69 13.97 -12.28
N VAL A 22 7.13 15.12 -12.66
CA VAL A 22 5.76 15.53 -12.31
C VAL A 22 4.93 15.45 -13.59
N GLU A 23 4.24 14.33 -13.81
CA GLU A 23 3.02 14.38 -14.62
C GLU A 23 1.87 14.80 -13.70
N HIS A 24 1.50 16.07 -13.86
CA HIS A 24 0.29 16.76 -13.39
C HIS A 24 -0.63 15.97 -12.45
N GLN A 25 -0.43 16.14 -11.13
CA GLN A 25 -1.56 16.09 -10.20
C GLN A 25 -2.01 17.52 -9.89
N ASN A 26 -3.26 17.76 -10.22
CA ASN A 26 -3.97 19.03 -10.18
C ASN A 26 -4.01 19.59 -8.74
N ILE A 27 -3.07 20.48 -8.38
CA ILE A 27 -3.08 21.24 -7.12
C ILE A 27 -3.97 22.48 -7.28
N PHE A 28 -5.27 22.27 -7.46
CA PHE A 28 -6.27 23.30 -7.19
C PHE A 28 -7.40 22.65 -6.39
N GLY A 29 -7.25 22.67 -5.07
CA GLY A 29 -8.38 22.45 -4.17
C GLY A 29 -9.34 23.62 -4.31
N VAL A 30 -10.36 23.46 -5.14
CA VAL A 30 -11.51 24.39 -5.18
C VAL A 30 -12.30 24.15 -3.90
N MET A 31 -12.18 25.06 -2.95
CA MET A 31 -12.97 25.06 -1.72
C MET A 31 -14.35 25.63 -2.03
N ASN A 32 -15.35 24.76 -2.22
CA ASN A 32 -16.74 25.19 -2.24
C ASN A 32 -17.21 25.49 -0.81
N VAL A 33 -17.28 26.77 -0.47
CA VAL A 33 -17.93 27.26 0.75
C VAL A 33 -19.42 27.45 0.44
N TYR A 34 -20.28 26.61 1.01
CA TYR A 34 -21.71 26.90 1.06
C TYR A 34 -22.01 27.81 2.26
N PRO A 35 -22.70 28.95 2.09
CA PRO A 35 -23.19 29.69 3.24
C PRO A 35 -24.36 28.93 3.86
N SER A 36 -24.20 28.46 5.09
CA SER A 36 -25.35 28.13 5.94
C SER A 36 -26.01 29.44 6.37
N GLY A 37 -27.11 29.81 5.72
CA GLY A 37 -28.10 30.70 6.35
C GLY A 37 -28.81 29.93 7.46
N GLY A 38 -29.27 30.51 8.57
CA GLY A 38 -29.23 31.86 9.10
C GLY A 38 -29.82 31.77 10.51
N GLY A 39 -29.41 32.64 11.42
CA GLY A 39 -29.95 32.72 12.78
C GLY A 39 -29.16 33.70 13.65
N GLU A 40 -29.82 34.78 14.02
CA GLU A 40 -29.29 36.03 14.59
C GLU A 40 -28.77 35.90 16.03
N ALA A 41 -27.74 36.72 16.36
CA ALA A 41 -27.70 37.66 17.49
C ALA A 41 -26.30 37.78 18.14
N GLY A 42 -25.70 38.97 17.97
CA GLY A 42 -24.93 39.73 18.95
C GLY A 42 -23.87 39.06 19.84
N GLN A 43 -22.60 39.46 19.66
CA GLN A 43 -21.83 40.29 20.61
C GLN A 43 -20.31 40.20 20.34
N LYS A 44 -19.65 41.37 20.42
CA LYS A 44 -18.20 41.57 20.33
C LYS A 44 -17.44 40.78 21.41
N SER A 45 -16.26 40.25 21.08
CA SER A 45 -15.05 40.40 21.91
C SER A 45 -13.79 40.02 21.13
N GLN A 46 -12.84 40.95 21.08
CA GLN A 46 -11.45 40.68 20.76
C GLN A 46 -10.85 39.77 21.84
N SER A 47 -10.06 38.76 21.49
CA SER A 47 -8.72 38.52 22.06
C SER A 47 -8.18 37.12 21.77
N MET A 48 -6.84 37.11 21.63
CA MET A 48 -5.89 36.01 21.75
C MET A 48 -5.94 34.88 20.71
N ALA A 49 -4.90 34.93 19.87
CA ALA A 49 -4.38 33.79 19.13
C ALA A 49 -4.25 32.58 20.06
N HIS A 50 -5.15 31.62 19.90
CA HIS A 50 -4.87 30.26 20.28
C HIS A 50 -4.24 29.62 19.05
N VAL A 51 -2.94 29.31 19.15
CA VAL A 51 -2.25 28.39 18.24
C VAL A 51 -3.08 27.12 18.25
N GLY A 52 -3.93 26.98 17.23
CA GLY A 52 -4.71 25.78 17.00
C GLY A 52 -3.72 24.65 16.92
N GLN A 53 -3.73 23.81 17.96
CA GLN A 53 -3.12 22.50 17.90
C GLN A 53 -3.49 21.93 16.54
N ILE A 54 -2.48 21.63 15.73
CA ILE A 54 -2.64 20.87 14.50
C ILE A 54 -3.38 19.62 14.94
N GLY A 55 -4.69 19.58 14.66
CA GLY A 55 -5.49 18.41 14.91
C GLY A 55 -4.75 17.27 14.23
N LYS A 56 -4.33 16.28 15.01
CA LYS A 56 -3.76 15.06 14.45
C LYS A 56 -4.69 14.63 13.32
N PRO A 57 -4.17 14.34 12.11
CA PRO A 57 -5.01 13.79 11.07
C PRO A 57 -5.78 12.63 11.69
N SER A 58 -7.11 12.68 11.59
CA SER A 58 -7.94 11.58 12.01
C SER A 58 -7.57 10.39 11.11
N HIS A 59 -6.63 9.56 11.56
CA HIS A 59 -6.32 8.27 10.97
C HIS A 59 -7.49 7.31 11.24
N LYS A 60 -8.68 7.67 10.78
CA LYS A 60 -9.85 6.79 10.74
C LYS A 60 -9.77 5.94 9.47
N GLY A 61 -8.63 5.29 9.31
CA GLY A 61 -8.29 4.33 8.27
C GLY A 61 -7.11 3.55 8.81
N ARG A 62 -7.35 2.30 9.22
CA ARG A 62 -6.34 1.41 9.80
C ARG A 62 -5.08 1.41 8.93
N ASN A 63 -4.01 1.92 9.52
CA ASN A 63 -2.58 1.74 9.24
C ASN A 63 -2.31 0.70 8.14
N SER A 64 -1.83 1.16 6.98
CA SER A 64 -1.54 0.32 5.84
C SER A 64 -0.27 -0.50 6.07
N GLU A 65 -0.40 -1.70 6.62
CA GLU A 65 0.74 -2.63 6.74
C GLU A 65 1.15 -3.13 5.34
N HIS A 66 2.23 -2.58 4.78
CA HIS A 66 2.78 -3.01 3.49
C HIS A 66 3.46 -4.37 3.60
N LEU A 67 3.29 -5.26 2.62
CA LEU A 67 3.82 -6.62 2.74
C LEU A 67 5.35 -6.64 2.89
N PHE A 68 6.03 -5.78 2.15
CA PHE A 68 7.46 -5.48 2.30
C PHE A 68 7.62 -4.04 2.76
N ALA A 69 8.29 -3.85 3.89
CA ALA A 69 8.42 -2.55 4.53
C ALA A 69 9.82 -2.33 5.08
N LEU A 70 10.25 -1.07 5.08
CA LEU A 70 11.55 -0.63 5.58
C LEU A 70 11.55 -0.45 7.10
N ASP A 71 10.38 -0.26 7.70
CA ASP A 71 10.19 -0.03 9.12
C ASP A 71 9.43 -1.18 9.79
N ASP A 72 9.71 -1.40 11.08
CA ASP A 72 9.03 -2.45 11.88
C ASP A 72 7.52 -2.21 11.99
N ALA A 73 7.09 -0.95 11.97
CA ALA A 73 5.69 -0.57 12.00
C ALA A 73 4.97 -0.75 10.65
N CYS A 74 5.72 -1.11 9.60
CA CYS A 74 5.23 -1.47 8.28
C CYS A 74 4.48 -0.35 7.54
N TYR A 75 4.73 0.91 7.88
CA TYR A 75 4.13 2.08 7.23
C TYR A 75 4.89 2.50 5.97
N LEU A 76 6.21 2.29 5.95
CA LEU A 76 7.08 2.68 4.85
C LEU A 76 7.28 1.48 3.95
N LYS A 77 6.57 1.47 2.82
CA LYS A 77 6.71 0.43 1.80
C LYS A 77 8.14 0.38 1.27
N ASP A 78 8.71 -0.82 1.23
CA ASP A 78 9.94 -1.06 0.48
C ASP A 78 9.57 -1.27 -1.00
N GLU A 79 9.63 -0.20 -1.79
CA GLU A 79 9.28 -0.26 -3.20
C GLU A 79 10.27 -1.07 -4.05
N VAL A 80 11.55 -1.15 -3.64
CA VAL A 80 12.56 -1.93 -4.37
C VAL A 80 12.30 -3.41 -4.17
N GLU A 81 12.16 -3.83 -2.91
CA GLU A 81 11.87 -5.22 -2.57
C GLU A 81 10.50 -5.63 -3.09
N THR A 82 9.49 -4.76 -2.98
CA THR A 82 8.16 -5.03 -3.54
C THR A 82 8.25 -5.31 -5.03
N ARG A 83 8.94 -4.48 -5.83
CA ARG A 83 9.08 -4.73 -7.27
C ARG A 83 9.80 -6.04 -7.57
N LYS A 84 10.87 -6.35 -6.82
CA LYS A 84 11.60 -7.63 -6.95
C LYS A 84 10.66 -8.81 -6.69
N GLN A 85 9.92 -8.78 -5.60
CA GLN A 85 9.03 -9.88 -5.22
C GLN A 85 7.78 -9.99 -6.11
N VAL A 86 7.25 -8.87 -6.62
CA VAL A 86 6.23 -8.88 -7.69
C VAL A 86 6.77 -9.59 -8.93
N SER A 87 7.98 -9.25 -9.39
CA SER A 87 8.60 -9.86 -10.57
C SER A 87 8.76 -11.38 -10.39
N LEU A 88 9.26 -11.81 -9.22
CA LEU A 88 9.42 -13.24 -8.90
C LEU A 88 8.07 -13.96 -8.87
N PHE A 89 7.09 -13.42 -8.16
CA PHE A 89 5.77 -14.04 -8.05
C PHE A 89 5.05 -14.12 -9.39
N CYS A 90 5.00 -13.02 -10.17
CA CYS A 90 4.39 -13.02 -11.50
C CYS A 90 5.09 -13.98 -12.47
N ARG A 91 6.43 -14.12 -12.39
CA ARG A 91 7.18 -15.10 -13.19
C ARG A 91 6.81 -16.53 -12.82
N PHE A 92 6.70 -16.83 -11.53
CA PHE A 92 6.22 -18.13 -11.06
C PHE A 92 4.83 -18.45 -11.62
N LEU A 93 3.89 -17.50 -11.52
CA LEU A 93 2.54 -17.68 -12.05
C LEU A 93 2.56 -17.96 -13.56
N LYS A 94 3.41 -17.27 -14.31
CA LYS A 94 3.56 -17.49 -15.76
C LYS A 94 4.11 -18.88 -16.08
N GLN A 95 5.19 -19.31 -15.42
CA GLN A 95 5.82 -20.61 -15.65
C GLN A 95 4.87 -21.78 -15.34
N ASN A 96 3.99 -21.60 -14.36
CA ASN A 96 3.07 -22.63 -13.89
C ASN A 96 1.63 -22.49 -14.44
N ARG A 97 1.43 -21.65 -15.47
CA ARG A 97 0.15 -21.42 -16.16
C ARG A 97 -0.99 -20.89 -15.25
N MET A 98 -0.65 -20.07 -14.28
CA MET A 98 -1.57 -19.46 -13.29
C MET A 98 -1.81 -17.95 -13.52
N GLN A 99 -1.17 -17.32 -14.51
CA GLN A 99 -1.25 -15.85 -14.73
C GLN A 99 -2.66 -15.33 -15.06
N GLY A 100 -3.56 -16.19 -15.55
CA GLY A 100 -4.95 -15.84 -15.84
C GLY A 100 -5.92 -16.10 -14.69
N GLU A 101 -5.44 -16.60 -13.55
CA GLU A 101 -6.29 -16.92 -12.42
C GLU A 101 -6.60 -15.65 -11.61
N PRO A 102 -7.89 -15.28 -11.47
CA PRO A 102 -8.28 -14.10 -10.73
C PRO A 102 -8.27 -14.36 -9.22
N ILE A 103 -8.08 -13.31 -8.43
CA ILE A 103 -8.22 -13.39 -6.97
C ILE A 103 -9.65 -13.81 -6.65
N SER A 104 -9.77 -14.91 -5.89
CA SER A 104 -11.04 -15.49 -5.47
C SER A 104 -11.03 -15.82 -3.98
N ALA A 105 -12.22 -16.02 -3.39
CA ALA A 105 -12.37 -16.47 -2.00
C ALA A 105 -12.37 -18.01 -1.88
N LYS A 106 -11.86 -18.72 -2.89
CA LYS A 106 -11.81 -20.19 -2.91
C LYS A 106 -10.58 -20.69 -2.17
N VAL A 107 -10.79 -21.61 -1.23
CA VAL A 107 -9.73 -22.18 -0.40
C VAL A 107 -8.81 -23.14 -1.17
N ASP A 108 -9.25 -23.62 -2.32
CA ASP A 108 -8.54 -24.54 -3.21
C ASP A 108 -8.02 -23.87 -4.49
N SER A 109 -8.07 -22.52 -4.56
CA SER A 109 -7.51 -21.77 -5.69
C SER A 109 -5.99 -21.93 -5.75
N PRO A 110 -5.43 -22.40 -6.88
CA PRO A 110 -3.97 -22.48 -7.05
C PRO A 110 -3.23 -21.18 -6.78
N LEU A 111 -3.78 -20.04 -7.22
CA LEU A 111 -3.24 -18.71 -6.92
C LEU A 111 -3.13 -18.47 -5.40
N ASN A 112 -4.18 -18.78 -4.65
CA ASN A 112 -4.22 -18.57 -3.21
C ASN A 112 -3.24 -19.50 -2.49
N ILE A 113 -3.14 -20.76 -2.91
CA ILE A 113 -2.17 -21.70 -2.35
C ILE A 113 -0.74 -21.20 -2.61
N ALA A 114 -0.46 -20.77 -3.84
CA ALA A 114 0.84 -20.24 -4.23
C ALA A 114 1.25 -19.02 -3.40
N ILE A 115 0.40 -17.99 -3.27
CA ILE A 115 0.78 -16.79 -2.52
C ILE A 115 1.01 -17.06 -1.03
N PHE A 116 0.21 -17.93 -0.40
CA PHE A 116 0.45 -18.31 0.99
C PHE A 116 1.77 -19.09 1.15
N SER A 117 2.11 -19.94 0.17
CA SER A 117 3.41 -20.60 0.13
C SER A 117 4.57 -19.60 -0.04
N PHE A 118 4.45 -18.63 -0.95
CA PHE A 118 5.41 -17.55 -1.11
C PHE A 118 5.61 -16.75 0.19
N VAL A 119 4.54 -16.43 0.92
CA VAL A 119 4.64 -15.74 2.22
C VAL A 119 5.43 -16.55 3.24
N ARG A 120 5.28 -17.87 3.27
CA ARG A 120 6.10 -18.74 4.14
C ARG A 120 7.58 -18.71 3.74
N HIS A 121 7.88 -18.75 2.44
CA HIS A 121 9.25 -18.63 1.94
C HIS A 121 9.87 -17.26 2.22
N TRP A 122 9.15 -16.17 1.99
CA TRP A 122 9.61 -14.82 2.32
C TRP A 122 9.94 -14.68 3.80
N LYS A 123 9.15 -15.30 4.69
CA LYS A 123 9.47 -15.35 6.13
C LYS A 123 10.71 -16.18 6.42
N LYS A 124 10.86 -17.35 5.79
CA LYS A 124 12.01 -18.24 5.98
C LYS A 124 13.31 -17.61 5.50
N LEU A 125 13.26 -16.84 4.42
CA LEU A 125 14.41 -16.14 3.83
C LEU A 125 14.69 -14.78 4.49
N GLY A 126 13.83 -14.32 5.40
CA GLY A 126 13.99 -13.03 6.08
C GLY A 126 13.59 -11.80 5.25
N VAL A 127 13.03 -12.00 4.05
CA VAL A 127 12.42 -10.93 3.23
C VAL A 127 11.25 -10.28 3.97
N ILE A 128 10.49 -11.09 4.71
CA ILE A 128 9.54 -10.63 5.72
C ILE A 128 10.09 -11.03 7.09
N PRO A 129 10.08 -10.16 8.11
CA PRO A 129 10.53 -10.54 9.44
C PRO A 129 9.80 -11.81 9.94
N PRO A 130 10.51 -12.85 10.43
CA PRO A 130 9.89 -14.15 10.71
C PRO A 130 8.73 -14.11 11.70
N LYS A 131 8.82 -13.23 12.71
CA LYS A 131 7.80 -13.06 13.76
C LYS A 131 6.64 -12.15 13.35
N ARG A 132 6.73 -11.48 12.19
CA ARG A 132 5.70 -10.55 11.74
C ARG A 132 4.44 -11.30 11.38
N VAL A 133 3.31 -10.87 11.94
CA VAL A 133 2.00 -11.31 11.49
C VAL A 133 1.70 -10.59 10.18
N VAL A 134 1.39 -11.35 9.12
CA VAL A 134 1.02 -10.80 7.82
C VAL A 134 -0.50 -10.87 7.73
N GLY A 135 -1.15 -9.71 7.66
CA GLY A 135 -2.60 -9.62 7.54
C GLY A 135 -3.11 -10.12 6.19
N VAL A 136 -4.26 -10.79 6.18
CA VAL A 136 -4.92 -11.27 4.95
C VAL A 136 -5.25 -10.11 4.00
N SER A 137 -5.65 -8.96 4.54
CA SER A 137 -5.88 -7.74 3.75
C SER A 137 -4.60 -7.22 3.09
N THR A 138 -3.44 -7.40 3.72
CA THR A 138 -2.13 -7.05 3.15
C THR A 138 -1.78 -7.96 1.98
N ILE A 139 -2.05 -9.26 2.10
CA ILE A 139 -1.87 -10.23 0.99
C ILE A 139 -2.79 -9.88 -0.18
N PHE A 140 -4.09 -9.63 0.10
CA PHE A 140 -5.04 -9.23 -0.93
C PHE A 140 -4.56 -7.99 -1.68
N ARG A 141 -4.11 -6.97 -0.93
CA ARG A 141 -3.58 -5.74 -1.48
C ARG A 141 -2.36 -5.96 -2.36
N PHE A 142 -1.42 -6.78 -1.91
CA PHE A 142 -0.25 -7.15 -2.72
C PHE A 142 -0.66 -7.79 -4.05
N LEU A 143 -1.62 -8.71 -4.04
CA LEU A 143 -2.12 -9.33 -5.27
C LEU A 143 -2.85 -8.34 -6.19
N SER A 144 -3.73 -7.50 -5.64
CA SER A 144 -4.60 -6.63 -6.43
C SER A 144 -3.94 -5.33 -6.88
N GLU A 145 -3.11 -4.72 -6.03
CA GLU A 145 -2.49 -3.41 -6.28
C GLU A 145 -1.06 -3.56 -6.84
N ASP A 146 -0.23 -4.38 -6.21
CA ASP A 146 1.18 -4.52 -6.61
C ASP A 146 1.33 -5.48 -7.81
N CYS A 147 0.74 -6.67 -7.74
CA CYS A 147 0.77 -7.66 -8.82
C CYS A 147 -0.26 -7.37 -9.92
N ARG A 148 -1.26 -6.52 -9.65
CA ARG A 148 -2.35 -6.16 -10.58
C ARG A 148 -3.09 -7.37 -11.15
N ILE A 149 -3.26 -8.41 -10.35
CA ILE A 149 -4.06 -9.57 -10.72
C ILE A 149 -5.53 -9.14 -10.73
N SER A 150 -6.34 -9.68 -11.65
CA SER A 150 -7.76 -9.37 -11.73
C SER A 150 -8.52 -9.96 -10.54
N ASN A 151 -9.63 -9.30 -10.15
CA ASN A 151 -10.33 -9.64 -8.91
C ASN A 151 -11.76 -10.09 -9.23
N TYR A 152 -12.15 -11.30 -8.81
CA TYR A 152 -13.56 -11.71 -8.72
C TYR A 152 -14.07 -11.73 -7.28
N ALA A 153 -13.17 -11.68 -6.30
CA ALA A 153 -13.51 -11.49 -4.89
C ALA A 153 -13.25 -10.04 -4.45
N THR A 154 -14.08 -9.56 -3.52
CA THR A 154 -13.79 -8.35 -2.75
C THR A 154 -12.75 -8.66 -1.68
N GLY A 155 -12.02 -7.64 -1.21
CA GLY A 155 -11.10 -7.79 -0.07
C GLY A 155 -11.80 -8.34 1.17
N LYS A 156 -13.08 -8.00 1.40
CA LYS A 156 -13.89 -8.54 2.50
C LYS A 156 -14.16 -10.03 2.36
N SER A 157 -14.55 -10.50 1.18
CA SER A 157 -14.76 -11.94 0.95
C SER A 157 -13.47 -12.75 1.07
N PHE A 158 -12.35 -12.21 0.57
CA PHE A 158 -11.04 -12.82 0.71
C PHE A 158 -10.61 -12.90 2.18
N TYR A 159 -10.77 -11.79 2.91
CA TYR A 159 -10.55 -11.73 4.35
C TYR A 159 -11.36 -12.80 5.09
N ASN A 160 -12.67 -12.89 4.84
CA ASN A 160 -13.52 -13.86 5.50
C ASN A 160 -13.11 -15.32 5.23
N ALA A 161 -12.60 -15.62 4.03
CA ALA A 161 -12.16 -16.96 3.68
C ALA A 161 -10.87 -17.37 4.43
N PHE A 162 -9.94 -16.44 4.62
CA PHE A 162 -8.59 -16.73 5.12
C PHE A 162 -8.23 -16.11 6.47
N ASN A 163 -9.16 -15.39 7.12
CA ASN A 163 -8.90 -14.86 8.45
C ASN A 163 -8.78 -15.99 9.47
N GLY A 164 -7.55 -16.22 9.96
CA GLY A 164 -7.21 -17.33 10.86
C GLY A 164 -7.19 -18.70 10.18
N ARG A 165 -7.14 -18.76 8.85
CA ARG A 165 -7.16 -20.00 8.06
C ARG A 165 -6.23 -19.89 6.87
N GLU A 166 -5.54 -20.97 6.52
CA GLU A 166 -4.79 -21.06 5.28
C GLU A 166 -5.62 -21.74 4.18
N PRO A 167 -5.27 -21.54 2.90
CA PRO A 167 -5.78 -22.36 1.80
C PRO A 167 -5.58 -23.86 2.07
N LYS A 168 -6.40 -24.69 1.43
CA LYS A 168 -6.21 -26.14 1.45
C LYS A 168 -4.89 -26.45 0.74
N PRO A 169 -3.91 -27.10 1.39
CA PRO A 169 -2.62 -27.35 0.79
C PRO A 169 -2.75 -28.25 -0.44
N ASP A 170 -1.93 -27.95 -1.45
CA ASP A 170 -1.77 -28.75 -2.66
C ASP A 170 -0.29 -29.06 -2.85
N ALA A 171 0.10 -30.32 -2.70
CA ALA A 171 1.49 -30.75 -2.69
C ALA A 171 2.22 -30.51 -4.03
N ASP A 172 1.51 -30.47 -5.16
CA ASP A 172 2.12 -30.16 -6.46
C ASP A 172 2.48 -28.67 -6.54
N ILE A 173 1.57 -27.80 -6.09
CA ILE A 173 1.82 -26.36 -6.05
C ILE A 173 2.95 -26.03 -5.07
N GLU A 174 2.91 -26.58 -3.87
CA GLU A 174 3.97 -26.37 -2.87
C GLU A 174 5.34 -26.79 -3.41
N ARG A 175 5.42 -27.96 -4.07
CA ARG A 175 6.67 -28.43 -4.68
C ARG A 175 7.17 -27.51 -5.79
N LYS A 176 6.26 -26.96 -6.61
CA LYS A 176 6.60 -25.98 -7.65
C LYS A 176 7.15 -24.69 -7.04
N VAL A 177 6.56 -24.23 -5.94
CA VAL A 177 7.05 -23.05 -5.21
C VAL A 177 8.43 -23.32 -4.64
N ASP A 178 8.62 -24.45 -3.97
CA ASP A 178 9.92 -24.86 -3.43
C ASP A 178 11.00 -24.91 -4.51
N ALA A 179 10.73 -25.60 -5.63
CA ALA A 179 11.64 -25.68 -6.77
C ALA A 179 11.95 -24.29 -7.35
N PHE A 180 10.94 -23.43 -7.48
CA PHE A 180 11.12 -22.07 -7.96
C PHE A 180 12.05 -21.26 -7.06
N PHE A 181 11.91 -21.34 -5.73
CA PHE A 181 12.82 -20.64 -4.83
C PHE A 181 14.24 -21.21 -4.91
N GLU A 182 14.41 -22.53 -4.94
CA GLU A 182 15.74 -23.15 -5.05
C GLU A 182 16.47 -22.77 -6.36
N GLU A 183 15.76 -22.74 -7.49
CA GLU A 183 16.31 -22.27 -8.78
C GLU A 183 16.73 -20.79 -8.77
N ASN A 184 16.11 -19.98 -7.92
CA ASN A 184 16.32 -18.53 -7.90
C ASN A 184 17.14 -18.03 -6.70
N ARG A 185 17.68 -18.92 -5.86
CA ARG A 185 18.54 -18.59 -4.72
C ARG A 185 19.89 -17.95 -5.10
N PHE A 186 20.33 -18.10 -6.35
CA PHE A 186 21.67 -17.69 -6.80
C PHE A 186 21.67 -16.54 -7.83
N ASN A 187 20.53 -15.92 -8.09
CA ASN A 187 20.40 -14.85 -9.10
C ASN A 187 20.41 -13.42 -8.51
N ASP A 188 20.93 -13.24 -7.29
CA ASP A 188 21.07 -11.95 -6.61
C ASP A 188 22.51 -11.44 -6.60
#